data_AF-A0A946YIF3-F1
#
_entry.id   AF-A0A946YIF3-F1
#
_cell.length_a   1.000
_cell.length_b   1.000
_cell.length_c   1.000
_cell.angle_alpha   90.00
_cell.angle_beta   90.00
_cell.angle_gamma   90.00
#
_symmetry.space_group_name_H-M   'P 1'
#
loop_
_entity.id
_entity.type
_entity.pdbx_description
1 polymer ?
#
loop_
_entity_poly.entity_id
_entity_poly.type
_entity_poly.pdbx_seq_one_letter_code
_entity_poly.pdbx_strand_id
1 'polypeptide(L)' 'MNKLPVLQRHLHTNIRDEMLLKLALTHRSYAKSNNERLEFLGDSLLNCIIADKLYHQF' A
#
# COMPACT_ATOMS: atom_id res chain seq x y z
N MET A 1 -10.54 -0.06 -19.00
CA MET A 1 -9.99 -1.36 -18.57
C MET A 1 -9.67 -1.31 -17.09
N ASN A 2 -10.25 -2.21 -16.28
CA ASN A 2 -9.98 -2.29 -14.84
C ASN A 2 -8.55 -2.85 -14.62
N LYS A 3 -7.59 -1.99 -14.26
CA LYS A 3 -6.14 -2.34 -14.15
C LYS A 3 -5.78 -3.04 -12.84
N LEU A 4 -6.71 -3.13 -11.89
CA LEU A 4 -6.46 -3.67 -10.54
C LEU A 4 -5.99 -5.13 -10.52
N PRO A 5 -6.55 -6.06 -11.33
CA PRO A 5 -6.09 -7.45 -11.34
C PRO A 5 -4.65 -7.60 -11.86
N VAL A 6 -4.25 -6.72 -12.79
CA VAL A 6 -2.89 -6.70 -13.34
C VAL A 6 -1.89 -6.24 -12.27
N LEU A 7 -2.22 -5.16 -11.55
CA LEU A 7 -1.37 -4.65 -10.47
C LEU A 7 -1.15 -5.70 -9.37
N GLN A 8 -2.23 -6.36 -8.92
CA GLN A 8 -2.14 -7.40 -7.89
C GLN A 8 -1.23 -8.57 -8.31
N ARG A 9 -1.30 -8.96 -9.59
CA ARG A 9 -0.39 -9.96 -10.14
C ARG A 9 1.07 -9.52 -10.08
N HIS A 10 1.37 -8.27 -10.41
CA HIS A 10 2.74 -7.74 -10.32
C HIS A 10 3.26 -7.58 -8.89
N LEU A 11 2.38 -7.26 -7.96
CA LEU A 11 2.73 -7.14 -6.54
C LEU A 11 2.78 -8.51 -5.83
N HIS A 12 2.38 -9.59 -6.50
CA HIS A 12 2.21 -10.92 -5.89
C HIS A 12 1.30 -10.89 -4.66
N THR A 13 0.31 -10.00 -4.65
CA THR A 13 -0.65 -9.82 -3.55
C THR A 13 -2.07 -10.15 -3.98
N ASN A 14 -2.86 -10.69 -3.07
CA ASN A 14 -4.29 -10.89 -3.25
C ASN A 14 -5.05 -10.13 -2.17
N ILE A 15 -5.39 -8.87 -2.46
CA ILE A 15 -6.13 -8.02 -1.55
C ILE A 15 -7.60 -8.41 -1.63
N ARG A 16 -8.11 -8.98 -0.52
CA ARG A 16 -9.50 -9.46 -0.42
C ARG A 16 -10.53 -8.35 -0.60
N ASP A 17 -10.20 -7.13 -0.17
CA ASP A 17 -11.07 -5.96 -0.28
C ASP A 17 -10.63 -5.07 -1.45
N GLU A 18 -11.36 -5.13 -2.57
CA GLU A 18 -11.08 -4.30 -3.75
C GLU A 18 -11.28 -2.80 -3.46
N MET A 19 -12.12 -2.42 -2.50
CA MET A 19 -12.29 -1.02 -2.12
C MET A 19 -11.05 -0.49 -1.40
N LEU A 20 -10.42 -1.32 -0.56
CA LEU A 20 -9.16 -0.96 0.09
C LEU A 20 -8.04 -0.73 -0.95
N LEU A 21 -7.94 -1.59 -1.96
CA LEU A 21 -6.98 -1.42 -3.05
C LEU A 21 -7.27 -0.15 -3.86
N LYS A 22 -8.54 0.13 -4.16
CA LYS A 22 -8.93 1.39 -4.85
C LYS A 22 -8.57 2.61 -4.01
N LEU A 23 -8.82 2.57 -2.70
CA LEU A 23 -8.49 3.64 -1.78
C LEU A 23 -6.98 3.91 -1.75
N ALA A 24 -6.16 2.85 -1.68
CA ALA A 24 -4.70 2.95 -1.70
C ALA A 24 -4.14 3.61 -2.99
N LEU A 25 -4.87 3.48 -4.10
CA LEU A 25 -4.51 4.06 -5.40
C LEU A 25 -5.17 5.42 -5.68
N THR A 26 -5.95 5.95 -4.73
CA THR A 26 -6.67 7.21 -4.90
C THR A 26 -5.89 8.36 -4.26
N HIS A 27 -5.43 9.29 -5.08
CA HIS A 27 -4.73 10.49 -4.61
C HIS A 27 -5.72 11.54 -4.07
N ARG A 28 -5.26 12.35 -3.11
CA ARG A 28 -6.07 13.42 -2.46
C ARG A 28 -6.64 14.47 -3.42
N SER A 29 -5.99 14.70 -4.56
CA SER A 29 -6.50 15.64 -5.57
C SER A 29 -7.69 15.09 -6.35
N TYR A 30 -7.90 13.78 -6.34
CA TYR A 30 -8.97 13.11 -7.05
C TYR A 30 -10.23 12.96 -6.18
N ALA A 31 -10.07 12.62 -4.90
CA ALA A 31 -11.19 12.43 -3.99
C ALA A 31 -10.85 12.77 -2.53
N LYS A 32 -11.89 13.12 -1.76
CA LYS A 32 -11.79 13.35 -0.32
C LYS A 32 -11.43 12.08 0.45
N SER A 33 -11.96 10.93 0.02
CA SER A 33 -11.52 9.61 0.50
C SER A 33 -10.34 9.19 -0.37
N ASN A 34 -9.16 9.11 0.24
CA ASN A 34 -7.89 8.93 -0.47
C ASN A 34 -6.89 8.10 0.37
N ASN A 35 -5.71 7.91 -0.17
CA ASN A 35 -4.66 7.07 0.39
C ASN A 35 -3.83 7.69 1.54
N GLU A 36 -3.97 8.96 1.91
CA GLU A 36 -3.05 9.65 2.86
C GLU A 36 -2.90 8.90 4.20
N ARG A 37 -4.00 8.35 4.73
CA ARG A 37 -3.96 7.56 5.97
C ARG A 37 -3.28 6.20 5.80
N LEU A 38 -3.45 5.57 4.64
CA LEU A 38 -2.81 4.29 4.32
C LEU A 38 -1.31 4.49 4.06
N GLU A 39 -0.95 5.60 3.41
CA GLU A 39 0.44 6.01 3.19
C GLU A 39 1.17 6.24 4.51
N PHE A 40 0.58 7.02 5.42
CA PHE A 40 1.14 7.27 6.75
C PHE A 40 1.39 5.97 7.54
N LEU A 41 0.44 5.04 7.52
CA LEU A 41 0.58 3.74 8.16
C LEU A 41 1.65 2.88 7.47
N GLY A 42 1.66 2.87 6.14
CA GLY A 42 2.60 2.11 5.32
C GLY A 42 4.04 2.53 5.54
N ASP A 43 4.30 3.84 5.64
CA ASP A 43 5.62 4.40 5.93
C ASP A 43 6.16 3.91 7.29
N SER A 44 5.33 4.00 8.34
CA SER A 44 5.70 3.54 9.67
C SER A 44 6.01 2.04 9.72
N LEU A 45 5.20 1.23 9.02
CA LEU A 45 5.40 -0.22 8.95
C LEU A 45 6.67 -0.58 8.18
N LEU A 46 6.91 0.05 7.03
CA LEU A 46 8.12 -0.18 6.25
C LEU A 46 9.36 0.20 7.05
N ASN A 47 9.34 1.36 7.72
CA ASN A 47 10.44 1.80 8.58
C ASN A 47 10.74 0.78 9.69
N CYS A 48 9.71 0.22 10.33
CA CYS A 48 9.88 -0.82 11.34
C CYS A 48 10.54 -2.09 10.77
N ILE A 49 10.06 -2.60 9.63
CA ILE A 49 10.60 -3.81 8.98
C ILE A 49 12.06 -3.60 8.56
N ILE A 50 12.39 -2.43 8.00
CA ILE A 50 13.75 -2.11 7.58
C ILE A 50 14.67 -1.99 8.81
N ALA A 51 14.23 -1.32 9.87
CA ALA A 51 15.00 -1.21 11.11
C ALA A 51 15.28 -2.59 11.73
N ASP A 52 14.28 -3.46 11.81
CA ASP A 52 14.43 -4.83 12.30
C ASP A 52 15.43 -5.63 11.46
N LYS A 53 15.33 -5.53 10.13
CA LYS A 53 16.27 -6.21 9.23
C LYS A 53 17.70 -5.72 9.40
N LEU A 54 17.90 -4.40 9.52
CA LEU A 54 19.23 -3.83 9.74
C LEU A 54 19.81 -4.24 11.09
N TYR A 55 18.99 -4.25 12.14
CA TYR A 55 19.40 -4.68 13.48
C TYR A 55 19.88 -6.14 13.52
N HIS A 56 19.27 -7.03 12.74
CA HIS A 56 19.69 -8.44 12.68
C HIS A 56 20.87 -8.69 11.73
N GLN A 57 21.17 -7.75 10.83
CA GLN A 57 22.23 -7.90 9.83
C GLN A 57 23.61 -7.40 10.34
N PHE A 58 23.62 -6.54 11.36
CA PHE A 58 24.83 -5.90 11.91
C PHE A 58 24.87 -6.02 13.43
#